data_AF-A0AAU0KH01-F1
#
_entry.id   AF-A0AAU0KH01-F1
#
_cell.length_a   1.000
_cell.length_b   1.000
_cell.length_c   1.000
_cell.angle_alpha   90.00
_cell.angle_beta   90.00
_cell.angle_gamma   90.00
#
_symmetry.space_group_name_H-M   'P 1'
#
loop_
_entity.id
_entity.type
_entity.pdbx_description
1 polymer ?
#
loop_
_entity_poly.entity_id
_entity_poly.type
_entity_poly.pdbx_seq_one_letter_code
_entity_poly.pdbx_strand_id
1 'polypeptide(L)'
;MSGKVVGIADGNTLAVLAASKKQHKIRLAEINAPENAQSFGSKSKESLSDLCFNKEAEVIRFMKDRYQRIVARVKCAGVNVP
;
A
#
# COMPACT_ATOMS: atom_id res chain seq x y z
N MET A 1 1.79 1.21 -12.53
CA MET A 1 1.45 2.60 -12.14
C MET A 1 2.54 3.05 -11.21
N SER A 2 3.02 4.29 -11.31
CA SER A 2 3.99 4.85 -10.35
C SER A 2 3.41 6.10 -9.70
N GLY A 3 3.90 6.42 -8.51
CA GLY A 3 3.52 7.65 -7.82
C GLY A 3 4.10 7.72 -6.42
N LYS A 4 3.88 8.85 -5.76
CA LYS A 4 4.40 9.09 -4.42
C LYS A 4 3.43 8.57 -3.38
N VAL A 5 3.91 7.86 -2.38
CA VAL A 5 3.06 7.44 -1.25
C VAL A 5 2.84 8.65 -0.34
N VAL A 6 1.59 9.07 -0.23
CA VAL A 6 1.18 10.26 0.54
C VAL A 6 0.46 9.92 1.84
N GLY A 7 0.15 8.64 2.07
CA GLY A 7 -0.45 8.21 3.33
C GLY A 7 -0.49 6.69 3.46
N ILE A 8 -0.45 6.22 4.70
CA ILE A 8 -0.63 4.82 5.07
C ILE A 8 -1.90 4.72 5.92
N ALA A 9 -2.89 3.98 5.44
CA ALA A 9 -4.17 3.82 6.15
C ALA A 9 -4.03 2.81 7.29
N ASP A 10 -3.44 1.66 7.00
CA ASP A 10 -3.25 0.53 7.91
C ASP A 10 -2.03 -0.31 7.45
N GLY A 11 -1.79 -1.47 8.09
CA GLY A 11 -0.66 -2.33 7.79
C GLY A 11 -0.65 -3.01 6.41
N ASN A 12 -1.71 -2.87 5.60
CA ASN A 12 -1.77 -3.42 4.24
C ASN A 12 -2.39 -2.49 3.19
N THR A 13 -2.71 -1.25 3.55
CA THR A 13 -3.36 -0.27 2.67
C THR A 13 -2.60 1.05 2.67
N LEU A 14 -2.26 1.52 1.47
CA LEU A 14 -1.51 2.76 1.24
C LEU A 14 -2.18 3.64 0.16
N ALA A 15 -1.95 4.95 0.27
CA ALA A 15 -2.43 5.95 -0.66
C ALA A 15 -1.28 6.44 -1.54
N VAL A 16 -1.40 6.21 -2.84
CA VAL A 16 -0.44 6.69 -3.85
C VAL A 16 -1.01 7.87 -4.60
N LEU A 17 -0.29 8.97 -4.62
CA LEU A 17 -0.53 10.11 -5.49
C LEU A 17 0.18 9.88 -6.83
N ALA A 18 -0.61 9.61 -7.86
CA ALA A 18 -0.10 9.46 -9.22
C ALA A 18 0.25 10.82 -9.84
N ALA A 19 1.04 10.82 -10.92
CA ALA A 19 1.39 12.02 -11.69
C ALA A 19 0.17 12.80 -12.21
N SER A 20 -0.97 12.12 -12.41
CA SER A 20 -2.25 12.72 -12.77
C SER A 20 -2.92 13.52 -11.64
N LYS A 21 -2.22 13.72 -10.51
CA LYS A 21 -2.73 14.30 -9.25
C LYS A 21 -3.95 13.57 -8.68
N LYS A 22 -4.19 12.33 -9.12
CA LYS A 22 -5.23 11.46 -8.55
C LYS A 22 -4.63 10.58 -7.47
N GLN A 23 -5.30 10.57 -6.32
CA GLN A 23 -4.97 9.69 -5.22
C GLN A 23 -5.65 8.34 -5.43
N HIS A 24 -4.88 7.27 -5.32
CA HIS A 24 -5.35 5.89 -5.45
C HIS A 24 -5.11 5.15 -4.14
N LYS A 25 -6.17 4.53 -3.61
CA LYS A 25 -6.05 3.60 -2.48
C LYS A 25 -5.65 2.23 -2.99
N ILE A 26 -4.51 1.76 -2.53
CA ILE A 26 -3.90 0.50 -2.92
C ILE A 26 -3.91 -0.44 -1.72
N ARG A 27 -4.47 -1.63 -1.89
CA ARG A 27 -4.38 -2.75 -0.95
C ARG A 27 -3.31 -3.71 -1.45
N LEU A 28 -2.40 -4.10 -0.57
CA LEU A 28 -1.34 -5.04 -0.89
C LEU A 28 -1.92 -6.43 -1.18
N ALA A 29 -1.53 -7.02 -2.29
CA ALA A 29 -2.08 -8.27 -2.78
C ALA A 29 -1.57 -9.52 -2.02
N GLU A 30 -0.36 -9.43 -1.47
CA GLU A 30 0.34 -10.59 -0.87
C GLU A 30 0.14 -10.72 0.64
N ILE A 31 -0.33 -9.64 1.28
CA ILE A 31 -0.68 -9.65 2.70
C ILE A 31 -2.07 -10.26 2.85
N ASN A 32 -2.15 -11.59 2.81
CA ASN A 32 -3.25 -12.33 3.44
C ASN A 32 -3.01 -12.35 4.97
N ALA A 33 -2.90 -11.17 5.59
CA ALA A 33 -2.85 -11.08 7.04
C ALA A 33 -4.25 -11.36 7.58
N PRO A 34 -4.40 -12.23 8.61
CA PRO A 34 -5.69 -12.55 9.19
C PRO A 34 -6.35 -11.27 9.72
N GLU A 35 -7.49 -10.93 9.13
CA GLU A 35 -7.98 -9.56 8.98
C GLU A 35 -8.48 -8.84 10.25
N ASN A 36 -8.40 -9.40 11.47
CA ASN A 36 -8.99 -8.71 12.64
C ASN A 36 -8.33 -8.93 14.01
N ALA A 37 -7.25 -9.70 14.14
CA ALA A 37 -6.77 -10.09 15.48
C ALA A 37 -5.25 -10.24 15.65
N GLN A 38 -4.41 -9.84 14.68
CA GLN A 38 -2.98 -9.75 14.97
C GLN A 38 -2.72 -8.45 15.72
N SER A 39 -2.28 -8.57 16.98
CA SER A 39 -1.86 -7.50 17.91
C SER A 39 -0.67 -6.65 17.42
N PHE A 40 -0.43 -6.62 16.12
CA PHE A 40 0.68 -5.96 15.43
C PHE A 40 0.23 -4.92 14.40
N GLY A 41 -1.08 -4.60 14.29
CA GLY A 41 -1.58 -3.61 13.32
C GLY A 41 -0.82 -2.27 13.36
N SER A 42 -0.44 -1.80 14.55
CA SER A 42 0.39 -0.61 14.72
C SER A 42 1.84 -0.81 14.22
N LYS A 43 2.47 -1.96 14.52
CA LYS A 43 3.83 -2.27 14.06
C LYS A 43 3.90 -2.47 12.54
N SER A 44 2.90 -3.11 11.95
CA SER A 44 2.80 -3.27 10.49
C SER A 44 2.58 -1.93 9.80
N LYS A 45 1.75 -1.05 10.38
CA LYS A 45 1.57 0.31 9.88
C LYS A 45 2.86 1.13 9.97
N GLU A 46 3.57 1.05 11.10
CA GLU A 46 4.85 1.75 11.30
C GLU A 46 5.90 1.25 10.30
N SER A 47 6.07 -0.07 10.18
CA SER A 47 7.00 -0.68 9.22
C SER A 47 6.67 -0.27 7.78
N LEU A 48 5.39 -0.31 7.40
CA LEU A 48 4.95 0.11 6.06
C LEU A 48 5.17 1.62 5.86
N SER A 49 5.00 2.43 6.90
CA SER A 49 5.29 3.86 6.85
C SER A 49 6.79 4.10 6.65
N ASP A 50 7.66 3.44 7.40
CA ASP A 50 9.11 3.58 7.25
C ASP A 50 9.59 3.13 5.87
N LEU A 51 9.00 2.06 5.34
CA LEU A 51 9.35 1.52 4.03
C LEU A 51 8.86 2.38 2.87
N CYS A 52 7.65 2.94 2.96
CA CYS A 52 6.96 3.52 1.82
C CYS A 52 6.56 4.99 1.96
N PHE A 53 6.31 5.51 3.16
CA PHE A 53 5.80 6.86 3.33
C PHE A 53 6.74 7.89 2.71
N ASN A 54 6.17 8.85 1.97
CA ASN A 54 6.89 9.91 1.28
C ASN A 54 7.90 9.44 0.21
N LYS A 55 7.92 8.13 -0.13
CA LYS A 55 8.78 7.55 -1.16
C LYS A 55 8.01 7.32 -2.46
N GLU A 56 8.75 7.16 -3.54
CA GLU A 56 8.19 6.73 -4.82
C GLU A 56 7.87 5.24 -4.79
N ALA A 57 6.66 4.90 -5.22
CA ALA A 57 6.12 3.56 -5.24
C ALA A 57 5.73 3.15 -6.65
N GLU A 58 6.19 1.97 -7.04
CA GLU A 58 5.75 1.25 -8.22
C GLU A 58 4.64 0.28 -7.83
N VAL A 59 3.49 0.42 -8.46
CA VAL A 59 2.26 -0.32 -8.19
C VAL A 59 1.92 -1.20 -9.38
N ILE A 60 2.02 -2.51 -9.19
CA ILE A 60 1.64 -3.56 -10.14
C ILE A 60 0.21 -3.98 -9.82
N ARG A 61 -0.75 -3.43 -10.57
CA ARG A 61 -2.18 -3.63 -10.33
C ARG A 61 -2.61 -5.01 -10.82
N PHE A 62 -3.33 -5.75 -9.98
CA PHE A 62 -3.92 -7.03 -10.35
C PHE A 62 -5.41 -6.89 -10.63
N MET A 63 -6.17 -6.39 -9.65
CA MET A 63 -7.62 -6.29 -9.74
C MET A 63 -8.15 -5.16 -8.85
N LYS A 64 -9.45 -4.89 -8.93
CA LYS A 64 -10.16 -4.09 -7.92
C LYS A 64 -11.01 -5.00 -7.06
N ASP A 65 -11.01 -4.79 -5.75
CA ASP A 65 -11.90 -5.51 -4.85
C ASP A 65 -13.32 -4.92 -4.84
N ARG A 66 -14.25 -5.60 -4.15
CA ARG A 66 -15.65 -5.18 -4.01
C ARG A 66 -15.83 -3.80 -3.35
N TYR A 67 -14.80 -3.31 -2.63
CA TYR A 67 -14.77 -2.00 -1.98
C TYR A 67 -14.11 -0.94 -2.86
N GLN A 68 -13.92 -1.21 -4.16
CA GLN A 68 -13.28 -0.32 -5.13
C GLN A 68 -11.82 0.03 -4.80
N ARG A 69 -11.15 -0.76 -3.94
CA ARG A 69 -9.70 -0.62 -3.70
C ARG A 69 -8.93 -1.35 -4.78
N ILE A 70 -7.81 -0.79 -5.21
CA ILE A 70 -6.92 -1.45 -6.16
C ILE A 70 -6.08 -2.46 -5.39
N VAL A 71 -6.18 -3.74 -5.74
CA VAL A 71 -5.33 -4.81 -5.21
C VAL A 71 -4.08 -4.90 -6.08
N ALA A 72 -2.91 -4.71 -5.48
CA ALA A 72 -1.65 -4.60 -6.21
C ALA A 72 -0.44 -5.05 -5.39
N ARG A 73 0.63 -5.44 -6.08
CA ARG A 73 1.97 -5.53 -5.47
C ARG A 73 2.61 -4.16 -5.55
N VAL A 74 3.26 -3.72 -4.47
CA VAL A 74 3.88 -2.40 -4.38
C VAL A 74 5.36 -2.54 -4.09
N LYS A 75 6.17 -1.73 -4.75
CA LYS A 75 7.60 -1.63 -4.54
C LYS A 75 7.95 -0.18 -4.23
N CYS A 76 8.49 0.09 -3.05
CA CYS A 76 8.83 1.43 -2.58
C CYS A 76 10.34 1.62 -2.57
N ALA A 77 10.85 2.66 -3.22
CA ALA A 77 12.29 2.95 -3.27
C ALA A 77 13.17 1.74 -3.64
N GLY A 78 12.69 0.89 -4.57
CA GLY A 78 13.42 -0.32 -4.99
C GLY A 78 13.19 -1.56 -4.10
N VAL A 79 12.48 -1.44 -2.98
CA VAL A 79 12.20 -2.54 -2.04
C VAL A 79 10.77 -3.04 -2.24
N ASN A 80 10.60 -4.35 -2.39
CA ASN A 80 9.27 -4.95 -2.45
C ASN A 80 8.62 -4.88 -1.08
N VAL A 81 7.39 -4.38 -1.04
CA VAL A 81 6.58 -4.41 0.16
C VAL A 81 6.00 -5.82 0.29
N PRO A 82 6.23 -6.51 1.43
CA PRO A 82 5.71 -7.84 1.68
C PRO A 82 4.18 -7.88 1.75
#